data_AF-A0A3E0PU82-F1
#
_entry.id   AF-A0A3E0PU82-F1
#
_cell.length_a   1.000
_cell.length_b   1.000
_cell.length_c   1.000
_cell.angle_alpha   90.00
_cell.angle_beta   90.00
_cell.angle_gamma   90.00
#
_symmetry.space_group_name_H-M   'P 1'
#
loop_
_entity.id
_entity.type
_entity.pdbx_description
1 polymer ?
#
loop_
_entity_poly.entity_id
_entity_poly.type
_entity_poly.pdbx_seq_one_letter_code
_entity_poly.pdbx_strand_id
1 'polypeptide(L)'
;MTISATEYFRTRKDDRKKETRYLNVINKDSCTSCQSCATVCPVDCIYEVPSPIPGQSYHQIDTSRCIGCQMCYRSPNDSTEHYQLTICPWNAIDMLHNPNVKPDDESILEPYWQGEETDLPWPKLEEYGYQLFVDGQVILPSGRDDLLEILAWFVKPHWLFTEDGDTVAIADEYERDEEKVCFVATPSGRDLLDCIFPEWHRVWMD
;
A
#
# COMPACT_ATOMS: atom_id res chain seq x y z
N MET A 1 4.77 -4.41 21.29
CA MET A 1 4.49 -2.96 21.20
C MET A 1 4.77 -2.59 19.76
N THR A 2 3.77 -2.26 18.95
CA THR A 2 4.04 -1.78 17.60
C THR A 2 4.65 -0.39 17.69
N ILE A 3 5.60 -0.14 16.80
CA ILE A 3 6.26 1.15 16.69
C ILE A 3 5.40 2.09 15.85
N SER A 4 5.25 3.34 16.29
CA SER A 4 4.57 4.36 15.50
C SER A 4 5.33 4.62 14.20
N ALA A 5 4.67 5.20 13.19
CA ALA A 5 5.32 5.56 11.93
C ALA A 5 6.61 6.36 12.16
N THR A 6 6.60 7.35 13.06
CA THR A 6 7.79 8.14 13.41
C THR A 6 8.93 7.25 13.95
N GLU A 7 8.64 6.35 14.87
CA GLU A 7 9.67 5.44 15.42
C GLU A 7 10.14 4.40 14.38
N TYR A 8 9.21 3.94 13.55
CA TYR A 8 9.46 3.01 12.47
C TYR A 8 10.49 3.55 11.49
N PHE A 9 10.28 4.74 10.94
CA PHE A 9 11.16 5.30 9.92
C PHE A 9 12.55 5.62 10.47
N ARG A 10 12.66 6.04 11.73
CA ARG A 10 13.94 6.26 12.42
C ARG A 10 14.77 4.98 12.61
N THR A 11 14.10 3.83 12.78
CA THR A 11 14.77 2.53 13.06
C THR A 11 14.60 1.52 11.93
N ARG A 12 14.16 2.01 10.76
CA ARG A 12 13.79 1.18 9.61
C ARG A 12 15.01 0.39 9.13
N LYS A 13 14.83 -0.93 8.95
CA LYS A 13 15.85 -1.80 8.35
C LYS A 13 15.75 -1.76 6.83
N ASP A 14 16.73 -2.35 6.17
CA ASP A 14 16.77 -2.45 4.71
C ASP A 14 15.57 -3.19 4.11
N ASP A 15 15.35 -2.92 2.84
CA ASP A 15 14.36 -3.54 1.98
C ASP A 15 14.57 -5.03 1.76
N ARG A 16 13.52 -5.69 1.27
CA ARG A 16 13.66 -7.07 0.77
C ARG A 16 14.65 -7.07 -0.40
N LYS A 17 15.51 -8.10 -0.45
CA LYS A 17 16.48 -8.28 -1.54
C LYS A 17 15.88 -8.82 -2.84
N LYS A 18 14.70 -9.44 -2.77
CA LYS A 18 14.02 -10.08 -3.89
C LYS A 18 12.53 -9.85 -3.77
N GLU A 19 11.90 -9.62 -4.91
CA GLU A 19 10.45 -9.52 -5.00
C GLU A 19 9.77 -10.85 -4.62
N THR A 20 8.63 -10.75 -3.94
CA THR A 20 7.87 -11.89 -3.44
C THR A 20 6.57 -12.04 -4.19
N ARG A 21 6.10 -13.27 -4.41
CA ARG A 21 4.89 -13.52 -5.21
C ARG A 21 3.64 -12.79 -4.71
N TYR A 22 3.57 -12.51 -3.42
CA TYR A 22 2.47 -11.82 -2.78
C TYR A 22 2.97 -10.59 -2.04
N LEU A 23 2.10 -9.59 -1.96
CA LEU A 23 2.21 -8.42 -1.09
C LEU A 23 0.95 -8.31 -0.25
N ASN A 24 1.08 -7.71 0.93
CA ASN A 24 -0.05 -7.45 1.80
C ASN A 24 -0.15 -5.96 2.02
N VAL A 25 -1.37 -5.44 2.00
CA VAL A 25 -1.71 -4.05 2.31
C VAL A 25 -2.86 -4.06 3.32
N ILE A 26 -2.93 -3.05 4.18
CA ILE A 26 -4.00 -2.94 5.17
C ILE A 26 -5.02 -1.94 4.65
N ASN A 27 -6.31 -2.24 4.80
CA ASN A 27 -7.38 -1.29 4.56
C ASN A 27 -7.57 -0.46 5.84
N LYS A 28 -7.26 0.83 5.75
CA LYS A 28 -7.37 1.78 6.87
C LYS A 28 -8.76 1.81 7.49
N ASP A 29 -9.82 1.76 6.69
CA ASP A 29 -11.20 1.91 7.16
C ASP A 29 -11.70 0.67 7.92
N SER A 30 -11.06 -0.47 7.70
CA SER A 30 -11.35 -1.72 8.43
C SER A 30 -10.41 -1.96 9.62
N CYS A 31 -9.30 -1.22 9.71
CA CYS A 31 -8.26 -1.46 10.71
C CYS A 31 -8.49 -0.64 11.99
N THR A 32 -8.43 -1.30 13.16
CA THR A 32 -8.63 -0.63 14.46
C THR A 32 -7.33 -0.47 15.26
N SER A 33 -6.18 -0.64 14.62
CA SER A 33 -4.86 -0.72 15.28
C SER A 33 -4.78 -1.71 16.46
N CYS A 34 -5.35 -2.93 16.32
CA CYS A 34 -5.33 -3.94 17.39
C CYS A 34 -3.97 -4.63 17.60
N GLN A 35 -3.00 -4.40 16.71
CA GLN A 35 -1.60 -4.83 16.79
C GLN A 35 -1.34 -6.32 16.50
N SER A 36 -2.38 -7.14 16.30
CA SER A 36 -2.25 -8.59 16.06
C SER A 36 -1.38 -8.93 14.84
N CYS A 37 -1.52 -8.17 13.75
CA CYS A 37 -0.73 -8.38 12.53
C CYS A 37 0.74 -8.01 12.71
N ALA A 38 1.03 -6.92 13.43
CA ALA A 38 2.37 -6.41 13.64
C ALA A 38 3.22 -7.35 14.52
N THR A 39 2.61 -7.98 15.53
CA THR A 39 3.33 -8.89 16.45
C THR A 39 3.79 -10.19 15.80
N VAL A 40 3.15 -10.61 14.71
CA VAL A 40 3.48 -11.86 14.00
C VAL A 40 4.33 -11.62 12.75
N CYS A 41 4.59 -10.37 12.37
CA CYS A 41 5.37 -10.05 11.19
C CYS A 41 6.85 -10.39 11.40
N PRO A 42 7.44 -11.37 10.69
CA PRO A 42 8.81 -11.84 10.95
C PRO A 42 9.89 -10.84 10.54
N VAL A 43 9.53 -9.80 9.80
CA VAL A 43 10.46 -8.77 9.30
C VAL A 43 10.15 -7.38 9.88
N ASP A 44 9.21 -7.28 10.83
CA ASP A 44 8.82 -6.01 11.48
C ASP A 44 8.55 -4.90 10.45
N CYS A 45 7.72 -5.16 9.43
CA CYS A 45 7.40 -4.19 8.37
C CYS A 45 6.02 -3.53 8.52
N ILE A 46 5.37 -3.69 9.67
CA ILE A 46 4.04 -3.14 9.95
C ILE A 46 4.17 -2.12 11.06
N TYR A 47 3.68 -0.91 10.85
CA TYR A 47 3.78 0.21 11.79
C TYR A 47 2.42 0.87 12.00
N GLU A 48 2.25 1.53 13.13
CA GLU A 48 1.02 2.26 13.44
C GLU A 48 1.08 3.67 12.88
N VAL A 49 0.03 4.08 12.17
CA VAL A 49 -0.22 5.47 11.79
C VAL A 49 -1.20 6.06 12.82
N PRO A 50 -0.73 6.90 13.75
CA PRO A 50 -1.56 7.43 14.82
C PRO A 50 -2.54 8.48 14.29
N SER A 51 -3.78 8.44 14.78
CA SER A 51 -4.77 9.49 14.56
C SER A 51 -5.10 10.21 15.88
N PRO A 52 -5.29 11.55 15.88
CA PRO A 52 -5.81 12.26 17.04
C PRO A 52 -7.28 11.92 17.34
N ILE A 53 -7.99 11.31 16.38
CA ILE A 53 -9.38 10.89 16.53
C ILE A 53 -9.42 9.48 17.12
N PRO A 54 -10.07 9.26 18.28
CA PRO A 54 -10.16 7.93 18.89
C PRO A 54 -10.72 6.89 17.92
N GLY A 55 -10.03 5.75 17.83
CA GLY A 55 -10.45 4.63 16.98
C GLY A 55 -10.10 4.75 15.50
N GLN A 56 -9.42 5.84 15.08
CA GLN A 56 -8.98 6.02 13.69
C GLN A 56 -7.48 5.80 13.47
N SER A 57 -6.75 5.39 14.51
CA SER A 57 -5.39 4.87 14.31
C SER A 57 -5.49 3.53 13.59
N TYR A 58 -4.58 3.31 12.66
CA TYR A 58 -4.54 2.09 11.85
C TYR A 58 -3.09 1.64 11.68
N HIS A 59 -2.91 0.43 11.17
CA HIS A 59 -1.62 -0.09 10.77
C HIS A 59 -1.43 0.08 9.26
N GLN A 60 -0.22 0.44 8.85
CA GLN A 60 0.20 0.41 7.46
C GLN A 60 1.36 -0.58 7.30
N ILE A 61 1.44 -1.21 6.13
CA ILE A 61 2.53 -2.14 5.78
C ILE A 61 3.53 -1.39 4.89
N ASP A 62 4.81 -1.43 5.26
CA ASP A 62 5.89 -1.07 4.35
C ASP A 62 5.98 -2.15 3.26
N THR A 63 5.35 -1.89 2.13
CA THR A 63 5.26 -2.85 1.03
C THR A 63 6.63 -3.22 0.50
N SER A 64 7.62 -2.31 0.54
CA SER A 64 9.02 -2.51 0.11
C SER A 64 9.84 -3.45 1.03
N ARG A 65 9.37 -3.66 2.27
CA ARG A 65 9.93 -4.64 3.22
C ARG A 65 9.08 -5.88 3.40
N CYS A 66 7.82 -5.86 2.98
CA CYS A 66 6.94 -7.01 3.05
C CYS A 66 7.51 -8.19 2.24
N ILE A 67 7.54 -9.38 2.86
CA ILE A 67 8.04 -10.61 2.21
C ILE A 67 6.92 -11.57 1.80
N GLY A 68 5.66 -11.13 1.83
CA GLY A 68 4.52 -11.96 1.45
C GLY A 68 4.36 -13.26 2.24
N CYS A 69 4.82 -13.29 3.50
CA CYS A 69 4.82 -14.51 4.34
C CYS A 69 3.44 -14.97 4.81
N GLN A 70 2.39 -14.17 4.58
CA GLN A 70 0.99 -14.47 4.91
C GLN A 70 0.65 -14.60 6.41
N MET A 71 1.65 -14.57 7.31
CA MET A 71 1.45 -14.72 8.75
C MET A 71 0.55 -13.64 9.34
N CYS A 72 0.58 -12.41 8.82
CA CYS A 72 -0.31 -11.34 9.31
C CYS A 72 -1.78 -11.54 8.94
N TYR A 73 -2.08 -12.42 7.99
CA TYR A 73 -3.43 -12.74 7.54
C TYR A 73 -3.94 -14.04 8.18
N ARG A 74 -3.17 -15.14 8.08
CA ARG A 74 -3.58 -16.49 8.51
C ARG A 74 -2.60 -17.10 9.52
N SER A 75 -3.11 -17.70 10.59
CA SER A 75 -2.32 -18.59 11.46
C SER A 75 -2.18 -19.97 10.81
N PRO A 76 -0.96 -20.44 10.45
CA PRO A 76 -0.78 -21.75 9.84
C PRO A 76 -1.02 -22.91 10.82
N ASN A 77 -0.66 -22.74 12.09
CA ASN A 77 -0.57 -23.83 13.05
C ASN A 77 -1.91 -24.20 13.71
N ASP A 78 -2.87 -23.27 13.72
CA ASP A 78 -4.15 -23.43 14.43
C ASP A 78 -5.35 -23.47 13.48
N SER A 79 -5.11 -23.58 12.17
CA SER A 79 -6.17 -23.77 11.19
C SER A 79 -6.56 -25.24 11.10
N THR A 80 -7.87 -25.53 11.20
CA THR A 80 -8.45 -26.88 11.03
C THR A 80 -9.29 -26.93 9.76
N GLU A 81 -9.75 -28.12 9.36
CA GLU A 81 -10.67 -28.27 8.22
C GLU A 81 -12.02 -27.56 8.41
N HIS A 82 -12.36 -27.16 9.65
CA HIS A 82 -13.65 -26.54 9.98
C HIS A 82 -13.57 -25.04 10.23
N TYR A 83 -12.40 -24.51 10.60
CA TYR A 83 -12.22 -23.09 10.93
C TYR A 83 -10.85 -22.58 10.51
N GLN A 84 -10.85 -21.46 9.78
CA GLN A 84 -9.66 -20.67 9.50
C GLN A 84 -9.46 -19.65 10.62
N LEU A 85 -8.34 -19.75 11.34
CA LEU A 85 -7.95 -18.72 12.31
C LEU A 85 -7.23 -17.59 11.56
N THR A 86 -7.93 -16.46 11.39
CA THR A 86 -7.35 -15.23 10.88
C THR A 86 -6.63 -14.48 12.00
N ILE A 87 -5.48 -13.89 11.66
CA ILE A 87 -4.74 -13.05 12.61
C ILE A 87 -5.38 -11.68 12.74
N CYS A 88 -5.90 -11.14 11.64
CA CYS A 88 -6.69 -9.92 11.67
C CYS A 88 -8.15 -10.25 12.00
N PRO A 89 -8.67 -9.81 13.18
CA PRO A 89 -10.07 -10.06 13.53
C PRO A 89 -11.06 -9.22 12.71
N TRP A 90 -10.56 -8.18 12.03
CA TRP A 90 -11.36 -7.22 11.27
C TRP A 90 -11.38 -7.47 9.77
N ASN A 91 -10.69 -8.51 9.31
CA ASN A 91 -10.49 -8.79 7.88
C ASN A 91 -9.97 -7.55 7.10
N ALA A 92 -9.06 -6.79 7.72
CA ALA A 92 -8.56 -5.53 7.19
C ALA A 92 -7.30 -5.69 6.32
N ILE A 93 -6.91 -6.91 5.94
CA ILE A 93 -5.68 -7.16 5.18
C ILE A 93 -6.04 -7.71 3.82
N ASP A 94 -5.67 -6.96 2.78
CA ASP A 94 -5.74 -7.43 1.41
C ASP A 94 -4.41 -8.08 1.06
N MET A 95 -4.48 -9.32 0.56
CA MET A 95 -3.35 -9.99 -0.07
C MET A 95 -3.46 -9.81 -1.58
N LEU A 96 -2.36 -9.42 -2.20
CA LEU A 96 -2.29 -9.08 -3.61
C LEU A 96 -1.31 -10.01 -4.32
N HIS A 97 -1.60 -10.37 -5.57
CA HIS A 97 -0.54 -10.83 -6.46
C HIS A 97 0.44 -9.69 -6.69
N ASN A 98 1.73 -9.93 -6.49
CA ASN A 98 2.74 -8.89 -6.65
C ASN A 98 2.97 -8.61 -8.14
N PRO A 99 2.59 -7.43 -8.65
CA PRO A 99 2.76 -7.09 -10.07
C PRO A 99 4.25 -7.07 -10.47
N ASN A 100 5.17 -6.83 -9.53
CA ASN A 100 6.61 -6.82 -9.81
C ASN A 100 7.21 -8.20 -10.06
N VAL A 101 6.48 -9.28 -9.76
CA VAL A 101 6.91 -10.67 -10.03
C VAL A 101 6.21 -11.23 -11.25
N LYS A 102 4.92 -10.95 -11.39
CA LYS A 102 4.09 -11.42 -12.49
C LYS A 102 3.18 -10.26 -12.91
N PRO A 103 3.70 -9.31 -13.70
CA PRO A 103 2.89 -8.23 -14.23
C PRO A 103 1.89 -8.78 -15.25
N ASP A 104 0.79 -8.08 -15.41
CA ASP A 104 -0.12 -8.28 -16.53
C ASP A 104 0.49 -7.73 -17.83
N ASP A 105 -0.06 -8.12 -18.98
CA ASP A 105 0.44 -7.69 -20.29
C ASP A 105 0.25 -6.18 -20.50
N GLU A 106 -0.82 -5.62 -19.93
CA GLU A 106 -1.16 -4.20 -19.96
C GLU A 106 -1.49 -3.73 -18.53
N SER A 107 -1.07 -2.52 -18.18
CA SER A 107 -1.33 -1.99 -16.84
C SER A 107 -2.76 -1.47 -16.73
N ILE A 108 -3.40 -1.70 -15.58
CA ILE A 108 -4.71 -1.10 -15.29
C ILE A 108 -4.65 0.44 -15.17
N LEU A 109 -3.46 1.00 -14.96
CA LEU A 109 -3.23 2.43 -14.86
C LEU A 109 -2.95 3.08 -16.22
N GLU A 110 -2.51 2.31 -17.21
CA GLU A 110 -2.09 2.83 -18.52
C GLU A 110 -3.18 3.63 -19.26
N PRO A 111 -4.46 3.18 -19.30
CA PRO A 111 -5.52 3.96 -19.96
C PRO A 111 -5.75 5.35 -19.36
N TYR A 112 -5.35 5.53 -18.10
CA TYR A 112 -5.54 6.76 -17.36
C TYR A 112 -4.34 7.72 -17.47
N TRP A 113 -3.22 7.30 -18.06
CA TRP A 113 -2.07 8.19 -18.20
C TRP A 113 -2.13 8.98 -19.52
N GLN A 114 -1.99 10.30 -19.43
CA GLN A 114 -2.03 11.24 -20.57
C GLN A 114 -0.73 12.07 -20.70
N GLY A 115 0.35 11.63 -20.06
CA GLY A 115 1.65 12.28 -20.17
C GLY A 115 2.43 11.87 -21.43
N GLU A 116 3.58 12.50 -21.65
CA GLU A 116 4.41 12.23 -22.82
C GLU A 116 5.17 10.90 -22.71
N GLU A 117 5.51 10.49 -21.49
CA GLU A 117 6.22 9.25 -21.23
C GLU A 117 5.29 8.04 -21.43
N THR A 118 5.80 7.01 -22.11
CA THR A 118 5.01 5.83 -22.51
C THR A 118 5.44 4.54 -21.80
N ASP A 119 6.65 4.50 -21.26
CA ASP A 119 7.22 3.34 -20.55
C ASP A 119 7.39 3.68 -19.06
N LEU A 120 6.26 3.76 -18.35
CA LEU A 120 6.25 4.03 -16.92
C LEU A 120 6.55 2.73 -16.15
N PRO A 121 7.02 2.81 -14.89
CA PRO A 121 7.25 1.63 -14.05
C PRO A 121 5.92 1.05 -13.54
N TRP A 122 5.07 0.59 -14.45
CA TRP A 122 3.69 0.16 -14.21
C TRP A 122 3.53 -0.79 -13.02
N PRO A 123 4.36 -1.85 -12.86
CA PRO A 123 4.19 -2.76 -11.73
C PRO A 123 4.37 -2.08 -10.37
N LYS A 124 5.29 -1.12 -10.26
CA LYS A 124 5.48 -0.36 -9.02
C LYS A 124 4.39 0.69 -8.83
N LEU A 125 3.91 1.28 -9.91
CA LEU A 125 2.75 2.18 -9.83
C LEU A 125 1.51 1.42 -9.35
N GLU A 126 1.25 0.22 -9.82
CA GLU A 126 0.13 -0.59 -9.34
C GLU A 126 0.26 -0.96 -7.86
N GLU A 127 1.45 -1.35 -7.40
CA GLU A 127 1.72 -1.64 -5.98
C GLU A 127 1.38 -0.45 -5.06
N TYR A 128 1.92 0.74 -5.38
CA TYR A 128 1.71 1.93 -4.55
C TYR A 128 0.37 2.63 -4.81
N GLY A 129 -0.17 2.53 -6.02
CA GLY A 129 -1.50 3.00 -6.39
C GLY A 129 -2.58 2.25 -5.61
N TYR A 130 -2.43 0.92 -5.48
CA TYR A 130 -3.32 0.14 -4.62
C TYR A 130 -3.18 0.55 -3.14
N GLN A 131 -1.97 0.86 -2.66
CA GLN A 131 -1.80 1.36 -1.30
C GLN A 131 -2.45 2.73 -1.10
N LEU A 132 -2.31 3.66 -2.05
CA LEU A 132 -3.01 4.94 -2.04
C LEU A 132 -4.54 4.76 -2.04
N PHE A 133 -5.05 3.75 -2.76
CA PHE A 133 -6.47 3.41 -2.80
C PHE A 133 -6.98 2.98 -1.42
N VAL A 134 -6.33 2.01 -0.76
CA VAL A 134 -6.86 1.43 0.50
C VAL A 134 -6.49 2.20 1.77
N ASP A 135 -5.33 2.87 1.80
CA ASP A 135 -4.88 3.64 2.96
C ASP A 135 -5.17 5.14 2.81
N GLY A 136 -5.35 5.61 1.57
CA GLY A 136 -5.48 7.04 1.26
C GLY A 136 -4.17 7.83 1.38
N GLN A 137 -3.06 7.18 1.76
CA GLN A 137 -1.74 7.77 1.92
C GLN A 137 -0.64 6.70 1.84
N VAL A 138 0.57 7.13 1.50
CA VAL A 138 1.78 6.29 1.50
C VAL A 138 2.89 7.05 2.22
N ILE A 139 3.58 6.37 3.13
CA ILE A 139 4.75 6.92 3.82
C ILE A 139 5.99 6.14 3.38
N LEU A 140 7.00 6.86 2.89
CA LEU A 140 8.25 6.30 2.39
C LEU A 140 9.43 6.85 3.19
N PRO A 141 10.54 6.10 3.31
CA PRO A 141 11.75 6.63 3.94
C PRO A 141 12.40 7.70 3.04
N SER A 142 12.91 8.78 3.64
CA SER A 142 13.50 9.91 2.90
C SER A 142 14.74 9.55 2.08
N GLY A 143 15.45 8.48 2.45
CA GLY A 143 16.66 8.02 1.74
C GLY A 143 16.41 7.11 0.54
N ARG A 144 15.16 6.98 0.06
CA ARG A 144 14.79 6.05 -1.03
C ARG A 144 14.23 6.77 -2.23
N ASP A 145 15.12 7.48 -2.91
CA ASP A 145 14.82 8.23 -4.14
C ASP A 145 14.12 7.38 -5.19
N ASP A 146 14.50 6.12 -5.33
CA ASP A 146 13.87 5.18 -6.27
C ASP A 146 12.36 4.96 -5.98
N LEU A 147 11.95 4.97 -4.71
CA LEU A 147 10.52 4.87 -4.34
C LEU A 147 9.83 6.24 -4.40
N LEU A 148 10.53 7.31 -4.03
CA LEU A 148 10.01 8.67 -4.13
C LEU A 148 9.71 9.05 -5.58
N GLU A 149 10.54 8.61 -6.53
CA GLU A 149 10.32 8.76 -7.97
C GLU A 149 9.05 8.03 -8.44
N ILE A 150 8.72 6.86 -7.86
CA ILE A 150 7.45 6.18 -8.15
C ILE A 150 6.26 7.05 -7.72
N LEU A 151 6.29 7.57 -6.49
CA LEU A 151 5.19 8.38 -5.97
C LEU A 151 5.08 9.74 -6.67
N ALA A 152 6.19 10.27 -7.20
CA ALA A 152 6.20 11.49 -7.99
C ALA A 152 5.35 11.40 -9.28
N TRP A 153 5.17 10.20 -9.86
CA TRP A 153 4.26 10.02 -11.01
C TRP A 153 2.81 10.29 -10.64
N PHE A 154 2.39 9.95 -9.42
CA PHE A 154 1.04 10.26 -8.94
C PHE A 154 0.81 11.75 -8.66
N VAL A 155 1.89 12.51 -8.45
CA VAL A 155 1.84 13.98 -8.26
C VAL A 155 1.73 14.73 -9.59
N LYS A 156 2.11 14.12 -10.71
CA LYS A 156 1.97 14.74 -12.03
C LYS A 156 0.47 14.85 -12.41
N PRO A 157 -0.02 16.02 -12.85
CA PRO A 157 -1.43 16.23 -13.17
C PRO A 157 -1.80 15.72 -14.57
N HIS A 158 -1.41 14.48 -14.89
CA HIS A 158 -1.58 13.86 -16.21
C HIS A 158 -2.46 12.61 -16.16
N TRP A 159 -3.22 12.41 -15.08
CA TRP A 159 -4.12 11.28 -14.93
C TRP A 159 -5.53 11.66 -15.40
N LEU A 160 -6.02 11.00 -16.45
CA LEU A 160 -7.34 11.19 -17.03
C LEU A 160 -8.42 10.97 -15.98
N PHE A 161 -9.26 11.98 -15.79
CA PHE A 161 -10.31 12.00 -14.79
C PHE A 161 -11.71 12.01 -15.42
N THR A 162 -11.87 12.68 -16.55
CA THR A 162 -13.16 12.80 -17.26
C THR A 162 -13.03 12.36 -18.72
N GLU A 163 -14.15 11.95 -19.33
CA GLU A 163 -14.22 11.61 -20.75
C GLU A 163 -13.89 12.81 -21.66
N ASP A 164 -14.05 14.03 -21.15
CA ASP A 164 -13.75 15.29 -21.85
C ASP A 164 -12.24 15.58 -21.92
N GLY A 165 -11.41 14.75 -21.29
CA GLY A 165 -9.95 14.86 -21.31
C GLY A 165 -9.36 15.65 -20.15
N ASP A 166 -10.13 15.96 -19.10
CA ASP A 166 -9.58 16.63 -17.92
C ASP A 166 -8.62 15.69 -17.18
N THR A 167 -7.48 16.23 -16.76
CA THR A 167 -6.46 15.48 -16.02
C THR A 167 -6.27 16.02 -14.61
N VAL A 168 -5.91 15.13 -13.69
CA VAL A 168 -5.69 15.43 -12.27
C VAL A 168 -4.38 14.81 -11.77
N ALA A 169 -3.89 15.30 -10.63
CA ALA A 169 -2.89 14.59 -9.85
C ALA A 169 -3.61 13.63 -8.89
N ILE A 170 -3.13 12.39 -8.80
CA ILE A 170 -3.69 11.38 -7.91
C ILE A 170 -3.28 11.64 -6.45
N ALA A 171 -2.07 12.14 -6.21
CA ALA A 171 -1.54 12.35 -4.86
C ALA A 171 -0.79 13.69 -4.72
N ASP A 172 -0.70 14.19 -3.49
CA ASP A 172 0.13 15.31 -3.09
C ASP A 172 1.16 14.87 -2.04
N GLU A 173 2.38 15.42 -2.11
CA GLU A 173 3.31 15.38 -0.97
C GLU A 173 2.87 16.42 0.07
N TYR A 174 2.65 15.99 1.32
CA TYR A 174 2.18 16.88 2.38
C TYR A 174 3.15 17.04 3.55
N GLU A 175 4.13 16.13 3.69
CA GLU A 175 5.12 16.16 4.77
C GLU A 175 6.43 15.54 4.29
N ARG A 176 7.55 16.17 4.64
CA ARG A 176 8.90 15.68 4.41
C ARG A 176 9.79 16.06 5.58
N ASP A 177 10.48 15.07 6.14
CA ASP A 177 11.51 15.26 7.15
C ASP A 177 12.77 14.42 6.83
N GLU A 178 13.72 14.36 7.76
CA GLU A 178 14.98 13.62 7.57
C GLU A 178 14.78 12.10 7.44
N GLU A 179 13.69 11.57 7.99
CA GLU A 179 13.43 10.13 8.11
C GLU A 179 12.41 9.63 7.07
N LYS A 180 11.39 10.44 6.75
CA LYS A 180 10.27 10.04 5.89
C LYS A 180 9.72 11.16 4.99
N VAL A 181 9.01 10.73 3.96
CA VAL A 181 8.18 11.55 3.06
C VAL A 181 6.78 10.94 3.03
N CYS A 182 5.76 11.77 3.16
CA CYS A 182 4.37 11.35 3.19
C CYS A 182 3.60 11.91 1.98
N PHE A 183 2.92 11.01 1.28
CA PHE A 183 2.02 11.30 0.17
C PHE A 183 0.59 11.01 0.58
N VAL A 184 -0.36 11.82 0.13
CA VAL A 184 -1.79 11.64 0.38
C VAL A 184 -2.57 11.71 -0.92
N ALA A 185 -3.56 10.82 -1.09
CA ALA A 185 -4.44 10.88 -2.24
C ALA A 185 -5.27 12.18 -2.22
N THR A 186 -5.30 12.89 -3.36
CA THR A 186 -6.17 14.06 -3.55
C THR A 186 -7.64 13.60 -3.57
N PRO A 187 -8.64 14.49 -3.36
CA PRO A 187 -10.05 14.10 -3.49
C PRO A 187 -10.36 13.46 -4.85
N SER A 188 -9.96 14.11 -5.95
CA SER A 188 -10.14 13.55 -7.31
C SER A 188 -9.31 12.30 -7.54
N GLY A 189 -8.12 12.22 -6.93
CA GLY A 189 -7.31 11.01 -6.94
C GLY A 189 -7.99 9.83 -6.27
N ARG A 190 -8.65 10.02 -5.13
CA ARG A 190 -9.46 8.96 -4.49
C ARG A 190 -10.59 8.50 -5.40
N ASP A 191 -11.37 9.43 -5.94
CA ASP A 191 -12.48 9.11 -6.85
C ASP A 191 -12.00 8.30 -8.07
N LEU A 192 -10.82 8.66 -8.61
CA LEU A 192 -10.20 7.95 -9.72
C LEU A 192 -9.74 6.54 -9.31
N LEU A 193 -9.06 6.41 -8.18
CA LEU A 193 -8.60 5.12 -7.65
C LEU A 193 -9.76 4.18 -7.31
N ASP A 194 -10.89 4.70 -6.83
CA ASP A 194 -12.14 3.97 -6.58
C ASP A 194 -12.76 3.41 -7.86
N CYS A 195 -12.43 3.96 -9.03
CA CYS A 195 -12.84 3.41 -10.32
C CYS A 195 -11.87 2.34 -10.84
N ILE A 196 -10.60 2.41 -10.45
CA ILE A 196 -9.51 1.59 -11.00
C ILE A 196 -9.34 0.27 -10.22
N PHE A 197 -9.28 0.33 -8.89
CA PHE A 197 -8.78 -0.77 -8.05
C PHE A 197 -9.79 -1.67 -7.30
N PRO A 198 -11.14 -1.47 -7.29
CA PRO A 198 -12.05 -2.27 -6.44
C PRO A 198 -11.88 -3.79 -6.50
N GLU A 199 -11.65 -4.34 -7.69
CA GLU A 199 -11.55 -5.78 -7.94
C GLU A 199 -10.14 -6.22 -8.40
N TRP A 200 -9.13 -5.35 -8.24
CA TRP A 200 -7.80 -5.61 -8.79
C TRP A 200 -7.01 -6.63 -7.95
N HIS A 201 -6.67 -7.76 -8.58
CA HIS A 201 -5.73 -8.82 -8.13
C HIS A 201 -5.74 -9.21 -6.63
N ARG A 202 -6.88 -9.02 -5.94
CA ARG A 202 -7.09 -9.48 -4.57
C ARG A 202 -7.10 -11.00 -4.54
N VAL A 203 -6.33 -11.56 -3.60
CA VAL A 203 -6.29 -12.98 -3.31
C VAL A 203 -7.22 -13.25 -2.16
N TRP A 204 -8.33 -13.91 -2.46
CA TRP A 204 -9.22 -14.46 -1.45
C TRP A 204 -8.68 -15.84 -1.03
N MET A 205 -8.52 -16.02 0.28
CA MET A 205 -8.13 -17.29 0.88
C MET A 205 -9.33 -17.87 1.61
N ASP A 206 -10.35 -18.20 0.83
CA ASP A 206 -11.52 -19.01 1.19
C ASP A 206 -11.19 -20.51 1.28
#